data_AF-A0A3B8WQD4-F1
#
_entry.id   AF-A0A3B8WQD4-F1
#
_cell.length_a   1.000
_cell.length_b   1.000
_cell.length_c   1.000
_cell.angle_alpha   90.00
_cell.angle_beta   90.00
_cell.angle_gamma   90.00
#
_symmetry.space_group_name_H-M   'P 1'
#
loop_
_entity.id
_entity.type
_entity.pdbx_description
1 polymer ?
#
loop_
_entity_poly.entity_id
_entity_poly.type
_entity_poly.pdbx_seq_one_letter_code
_entity_poly.pdbx_strand_id
1 'polypeptide(L)'
;MDDKIKDLLNEGLLEQTKYKGYQERIYTLYELRTSANNYSSKTPEEVRKFIKDKYAKIYNYPEEEIPVELIKEVYGSETKEIWAEVAGYKDKNYLVSNYGRIKHRPNKKEKYRLVFQDEDPKDLYKGYLKMKHYLNEPEFEFKGDKVNKCSYYFIVYGFFPALLDKKLDIHHINNNGYDCRPDNLILLEPREHSKAHGFFVFSDKNRNIEK
;
A
#
# COMPACT_ATOMS: atom_id res chain seq x y z
N MET A 1 27.50 8.89 -0.45
CA MET A 1 27.13 7.46 -0.57
C MET A 1 28.32 6.77 -1.19
N ASP A 2 28.88 5.77 -0.49
CA ASP A 2 30.03 4.96 -0.93
C ASP A 2 29.76 4.38 -2.33
N ASP A 3 30.75 4.42 -3.22
CA ASP A 3 30.60 3.94 -4.60
C ASP A 3 30.31 2.43 -4.63
N LYS A 4 30.80 1.66 -3.65
CA LYS A 4 30.43 0.24 -3.49
C LYS A 4 28.94 0.03 -3.21
N ILE A 5 28.32 0.94 -2.47
CA ILE A 5 26.87 0.87 -2.18
C ILE A 5 26.06 1.17 -3.44
N LYS A 6 26.50 2.14 -4.25
CA LYS A 6 25.83 2.46 -5.52
C LYS A 6 25.90 1.26 -6.48
N ASP A 7 27.05 0.63 -6.59
CA ASP A 7 27.23 -0.52 -7.48
C ASP A 7 26.30 -1.68 -7.10
N LEU A 8 26.17 -1.98 -5.80
CA LEU A 8 25.25 -3.00 -5.30
C LEU A 8 23.77 -2.70 -5.58
N LEU A 9 23.37 -1.43 -5.54
CA LEU A 9 21.99 -1.00 -5.80
C LEU A 9 21.67 -0.91 -7.30
N ASN A 10 22.68 -0.76 -8.14
CA ASN A 10 22.55 -0.73 -9.60
C ASN A 10 22.75 -2.11 -10.25
N GLU A 11 23.36 -3.06 -9.54
CA GLU A 11 23.56 -4.43 -10.01
C GLU A 11 22.23 -5.06 -10.43
N GLY A 12 22.17 -5.56 -11.67
CA GLY A 12 20.99 -6.19 -12.24
C GLY A 12 19.79 -5.27 -12.47
N LEU A 13 19.95 -3.94 -12.33
CA LEU A 13 18.85 -2.99 -12.56
C LEU A 13 18.39 -3.00 -14.03
N LEU A 14 19.32 -3.18 -14.97
CA LEU A 14 19.07 -3.26 -16.41
C LEU A 14 18.77 -4.70 -16.87
N GLU A 15 18.81 -5.68 -15.97
CA GLU A 15 18.40 -7.04 -16.31
C GLU A 15 16.89 -7.08 -16.56
N GLN A 16 16.47 -7.89 -17.54
CA GLN A 16 15.06 -8.04 -17.88
C GLN A 16 14.31 -8.99 -16.92
N THR A 17 14.71 -9.04 -15.65
CA THR A 17 13.97 -9.79 -14.63
C THR A 17 12.58 -9.17 -14.49
N LYS A 18 11.56 -10.02 -14.63
CA LYS A 18 10.16 -9.62 -14.72
C LYS A 18 9.43 -9.88 -13.40
N TYR A 19 8.86 -8.82 -12.84
CA TYR A 19 8.04 -8.84 -11.65
C TYR A 19 6.59 -8.69 -12.05
N LYS A 20 5.74 -9.55 -11.51
CA LYS A 20 4.32 -9.59 -11.81
C LYS A 20 3.55 -8.79 -10.76
N GLY A 21 2.93 -7.70 -11.19
CA GLY A 21 1.99 -6.90 -10.40
C GLY A 21 0.54 -7.37 -10.57
N TYR A 22 -0.40 -6.52 -10.17
CA TYR A 22 -1.83 -6.78 -10.31
C TYR A 22 -2.26 -6.92 -11.78
N GLN A 23 -3.22 -7.81 -12.05
CA GLN A 23 -3.74 -8.09 -13.40
C GLN A 23 -2.66 -8.45 -14.42
N GLU A 24 -1.67 -9.26 -14.03
CA GLU A 24 -0.60 -9.74 -14.91
C GLU A 24 0.29 -8.63 -15.49
N ARG A 25 0.22 -7.39 -14.99
CA ARG A 25 1.13 -6.32 -15.40
C ARG A 25 2.55 -6.68 -15.03
N ILE A 26 3.47 -6.52 -15.97
CA ILE A 26 4.86 -6.88 -15.81
C ILE A 26 5.70 -5.61 -15.64
N TYR A 27 6.60 -5.64 -14.67
CA TYR A 27 7.54 -4.58 -14.37
C TYR A 27 8.96 -5.12 -14.31
N THR A 28 9.93 -4.29 -14.62
CA THR A 28 11.37 -4.48 -14.36
C THR A 28 11.80 -3.63 -13.17
N LEU A 29 12.92 -3.96 -12.53
CA LEU A 29 13.46 -3.10 -11.46
C LEU A 29 13.78 -1.69 -11.96
N TYR A 30 14.17 -1.53 -13.22
CA TYR A 30 14.38 -0.22 -13.84
C TYR A 30 13.09 0.61 -13.91
N GLU A 31 11.97 0.02 -14.35
CA GLU A 31 10.67 0.70 -14.39
C GLU A 31 10.18 1.06 -12.98
N LEU A 32 10.36 0.18 -12.00
CA LEU A 32 10.04 0.47 -10.60
C LEU A 32 10.91 1.59 -10.05
N ARG A 33 12.22 1.56 -10.33
CA ARG A 33 13.18 2.60 -9.92
C ARG A 33 12.87 3.98 -10.48
N THR A 34 12.39 4.03 -11.72
CA THR A 34 12.06 5.28 -12.39
C THR A 34 10.72 5.84 -11.92
N SER A 35 9.72 4.99 -11.68
CA SER A 35 8.40 5.37 -11.16
C SER A 35 8.40 5.71 -9.66
N ALA A 36 9.29 5.10 -8.86
CA ALA A 36 9.38 5.33 -7.42
C ALA A 36 9.86 6.74 -7.02
N ASN A 37 10.25 7.59 -7.97
CA ASN A 37 10.67 8.97 -7.69
C ASN A 37 9.53 9.99 -7.71
N ASN A 38 8.29 9.55 -7.96
CA ASN A 38 7.14 10.46 -8.03
C ASN A 38 6.71 11.01 -6.65
N TYR A 39 7.10 10.36 -5.56
CA TYR A 39 6.79 10.80 -4.20
C TYR A 39 7.90 10.40 -3.22
N SER A 40 8.06 11.16 -2.14
CA SER A 40 9.08 10.91 -1.11
C SER A 40 8.58 11.37 0.26
N SER A 41 9.10 10.77 1.33
CA SER A 41 8.91 11.30 2.70
C SER A 41 9.48 12.71 2.87
N LYS A 42 10.38 13.14 1.96
CA LYS A 42 10.93 14.50 1.89
C LYS A 42 10.07 15.48 1.08
N THR A 43 8.99 15.02 0.44
CA THR A 43 8.06 15.88 -0.28
C THR A 43 7.49 16.96 0.68
N PRO A 44 7.35 18.22 0.25
CA PRO A 44 6.80 19.29 1.08
C PRO A 44 5.46 18.91 1.72
N GLU A 45 5.24 19.29 2.97
CA GLU A 45 4.06 18.89 3.74
C GLU A 45 2.74 19.28 3.06
N GLU A 46 2.67 20.46 2.45
CA GLU A 46 1.51 20.93 1.70
C GLU A 46 1.16 20.02 0.52
N VAL A 47 2.18 19.53 -0.20
CA VAL A 47 2.00 18.60 -1.32
C VAL A 47 1.56 17.23 -0.80
N ARG A 48 2.13 16.76 0.32
CA ARG A 48 1.71 15.51 0.96
C ARG A 48 0.26 15.59 1.42
N LYS A 49 -0.13 16.71 2.04
CA LYS A 49 -1.51 16.99 2.46
C LYS A 49 -2.45 17.02 1.25
N PHE A 50 -2.10 17.72 0.18
CA PHE A 50 -2.90 17.75 -1.04
C PHE A 50 -3.15 16.35 -1.62
N ILE A 51 -2.11 15.52 -1.70
CA ILE A 51 -2.24 14.14 -2.19
C ILE A 51 -3.10 13.31 -1.24
N LYS A 52 -2.82 13.37 0.06
CA LYS A 52 -3.62 12.69 1.08
C LYS A 52 -5.11 13.05 0.95
N ASP A 53 -5.42 14.34 0.91
CA ASP A 53 -6.79 14.86 0.82
C ASP A 53 -7.47 14.40 -0.48
N LYS A 54 -6.73 14.37 -1.60
CA LYS A 54 -7.21 13.84 -2.88
C LYS A 54 -7.67 12.38 -2.75
N TYR A 55 -6.83 11.49 -2.22
CA TYR A 55 -7.17 10.07 -2.13
C TYR A 55 -8.19 9.77 -1.01
N ALA A 56 -8.21 10.57 0.06
CA ALA A 56 -9.18 10.45 1.15
C ALA A 56 -10.64 10.60 0.67
N LYS A 57 -10.88 11.33 -0.43
CA LYS A 57 -12.22 11.45 -1.05
C LYS A 57 -12.80 10.09 -1.46
N ILE A 58 -11.96 9.11 -1.78
CA ILE A 58 -12.36 7.75 -2.13
C ILE A 58 -12.41 6.87 -0.88
N TYR A 59 -11.31 6.84 -0.11
CA TYR A 59 -11.20 5.92 1.03
C TYR A 59 -12.28 6.16 2.09
N ASN A 60 -12.58 7.43 2.33
CA ASN A 60 -13.51 7.85 3.37
C ASN A 60 -14.87 8.27 2.79
N TYR A 61 -15.18 7.88 1.54
CA TYR A 61 -16.51 8.08 0.99
C TYR A 61 -17.52 7.22 1.76
N PRO A 62 -18.59 7.82 2.34
CA PRO A 62 -19.43 7.15 3.32
C PRO A 62 -20.44 6.17 2.71
N GLU A 63 -20.73 6.30 1.42
CA GLU A 63 -21.73 5.47 0.75
C GLU A 63 -21.07 4.24 0.09
N GLU A 64 -21.88 3.22 -0.18
CA GLU A 64 -21.40 1.97 -0.78
C GLU A 64 -20.81 2.19 -2.18
N GLU A 65 -21.49 2.98 -3.01
CA GLU A 65 -21.10 3.28 -4.39
C GLU A 65 -20.53 4.71 -4.47
N ILE A 66 -19.40 4.85 -5.16
CA ILE A 66 -18.70 6.13 -5.31
C ILE A 66 -19.10 6.74 -6.67
N PRO A 67 -19.44 8.04 -6.73
CA PRO A 67 -19.70 8.71 -8.00
C PRO A 67 -18.54 8.54 -8.98
N VAL A 68 -18.89 8.25 -10.23
CA VAL A 68 -17.94 7.96 -11.31
C VAL A 68 -17.03 9.17 -11.58
N GLU A 69 -17.58 10.37 -11.48
CA GLU A 69 -16.86 11.63 -11.62
C GLU A 69 -15.75 11.76 -10.57
N LEU A 70 -16.01 11.33 -9.34
CA LEU A 70 -15.04 11.37 -8.25
C LEU A 70 -13.93 10.33 -8.45
N ILE A 71 -14.28 9.13 -8.94
CA ILE A 71 -13.30 8.10 -9.31
C ILE A 71 -12.35 8.64 -10.40
N LYS A 72 -12.91 9.25 -11.45
CA LYS A 72 -12.13 9.90 -12.53
C LYS A 72 -11.23 11.01 -12.00
N GLU A 73 -11.72 11.87 -11.13
CA GLU A 73 -10.95 12.95 -10.52
C GLU A 73 -9.73 12.41 -9.76
N VAL A 74 -9.93 11.37 -8.97
CA VAL A 74 -8.89 10.86 -8.07
C VAL A 74 -7.91 9.93 -8.80
N TYR A 75 -8.42 8.97 -9.57
CA TYR A 75 -7.61 7.91 -10.18
C TYR A 75 -7.30 8.11 -11.66
N GLY A 76 -7.98 9.04 -12.34
CA GLY A 76 -7.77 9.32 -13.76
C GLY A 76 -8.35 8.28 -14.72
N SER A 77 -8.98 7.22 -14.20
CA SER A 77 -9.63 6.18 -15.00
C SER A 77 -10.87 5.64 -14.30
N GLU A 78 -11.83 5.18 -15.10
CA GLU A 78 -13.00 4.47 -14.59
C GLU A 78 -12.72 2.97 -14.56
N THR A 79 -12.92 2.37 -13.40
CA THR A 79 -13.05 0.91 -13.30
C THR A 79 -14.31 0.59 -12.50
N LYS A 80 -14.65 -0.69 -12.37
CA LYS A 80 -15.69 -1.11 -11.41
C LYS A 80 -15.02 -1.37 -10.06
N GLU A 81 -15.67 -0.96 -8.96
CA GLU A 81 -15.21 -1.36 -7.63
C GLU A 81 -15.45 -2.87 -7.42
N ILE A 82 -14.40 -3.58 -7.05
CA ILE A 82 -14.41 -5.01 -6.78
C ILE A 82 -13.92 -5.20 -5.34
N TRP A 83 -14.70 -5.93 -4.55
CA TRP A 83 -14.38 -6.27 -3.16
C TRP A 83 -13.82 -7.69 -3.07
N ALA A 84 -12.73 -7.86 -2.32
CA ALA A 84 -12.05 -9.12 -2.07
C ALA A 84 -11.96 -9.40 -0.57
N GLU A 85 -12.08 -10.68 -0.18
CA GLU A 85 -11.85 -11.11 1.20
C GLU A 85 -10.37 -11.10 1.55
N VAL A 86 -10.04 -10.60 2.74
CA VAL A 86 -8.68 -10.63 3.28
C VAL A 86 -8.40 -12.02 3.87
N ALA A 87 -7.83 -12.91 3.05
CA ALA A 87 -7.71 -14.33 3.39
C ALA A 87 -6.61 -14.66 4.42
N GLY A 88 -5.55 -13.85 4.48
CA GLY A 88 -4.36 -14.11 5.32
C GLY A 88 -4.35 -13.42 6.68
N TYR A 89 -5.47 -12.81 7.09
CA TYR A 89 -5.61 -12.18 8.41
C TYR A 89 -6.40 -13.09 9.34
N LYS A 90 -5.97 -13.21 10.61
CA LYS A 90 -6.46 -14.21 11.57
C LYS A 90 -7.96 -14.17 11.87
N ASP A 91 -8.69 -13.18 11.37
CA ASP A 91 -10.14 -13.16 11.36
C ASP A 91 -10.59 -12.64 9.99
N LYS A 92 -11.28 -13.50 9.21
CA LYS A 92 -11.90 -13.21 7.89
C LYS A 92 -13.08 -12.24 8.02
N ASN A 93 -12.78 -11.09 8.59
CA ASN A 93 -13.69 -10.04 9.00
C ASN A 93 -13.42 -8.74 8.25
N TYR A 94 -12.55 -8.78 7.23
CA TYR A 94 -12.21 -7.65 6.39
C TYR A 94 -12.53 -7.93 4.92
N LEU A 95 -13.08 -6.92 4.24
CA LEU A 95 -13.10 -6.82 2.79
C LEU A 95 -12.26 -5.63 2.37
N VAL A 96 -11.60 -5.76 1.23
CA VAL A 96 -10.84 -4.68 0.61
C VAL A 96 -11.27 -4.49 -0.82
N SER A 97 -11.26 -3.25 -1.29
CA SER A 97 -11.58 -2.95 -2.69
C SER A 97 -10.36 -2.66 -3.54
N ASN A 98 -10.47 -2.81 -4.86
CA ASN A 98 -9.45 -2.34 -5.80
C ASN A 98 -9.30 -0.81 -5.80
N TYR A 99 -10.20 -0.09 -5.13
CA TYR A 99 -10.06 1.33 -4.81
C TYR A 99 -9.39 1.59 -3.48
N GLY A 100 -8.83 0.57 -2.82
CA GLY A 100 -8.11 0.69 -1.56
C GLY A 100 -9.00 1.02 -0.35
N ARG A 101 -10.32 0.87 -0.47
CA ARG A 101 -11.27 0.99 0.65
C ARG A 101 -11.29 -0.29 1.47
N ILE A 102 -11.51 -0.14 2.76
CA ILE A 102 -11.59 -1.27 3.70
C ILE A 102 -12.98 -1.29 4.33
N LYS A 103 -13.54 -2.49 4.41
CA LYS A 103 -14.69 -2.79 5.26
C LYS A 103 -14.29 -3.79 6.33
N HIS A 104 -14.86 -3.65 7.51
CA HIS A 104 -14.70 -4.60 8.60
C HIS A 104 -16.04 -4.95 9.25
N ARG A 105 -16.16 -6.16 9.78
CA ARG A 105 -17.27 -6.58 10.65
C ARG A 105 -16.72 -7.11 11.97
N PRO A 106 -17.26 -6.72 13.15
CA PRO A 106 -16.77 -7.22 14.44
C PRO A 106 -16.81 -8.74 14.57
N ASN A 107 -17.81 -9.37 13.96
CA ASN A 107 -17.94 -10.82 13.91
C ASN A 107 -18.74 -11.24 12.66
N LYS A 108 -18.76 -12.55 12.36
CA LYS A 108 -19.41 -13.10 11.17
C LYS A 108 -20.93 -12.87 11.09
N LYS A 109 -21.60 -12.52 12.20
CA LYS A 109 -23.04 -12.28 12.25
C LYS A 109 -23.40 -10.81 11.98
N GLU A 110 -22.41 -9.92 12.02
CA GLU A 110 -22.61 -8.50 11.79
C GLU A 110 -22.34 -8.10 10.34
N LYS A 111 -22.94 -6.98 9.94
CA LYS A 111 -22.71 -6.38 8.62
C LYS A 111 -21.32 -5.78 8.55
N TYR A 112 -20.77 -5.77 7.35
CA TYR A 112 -19.58 -5.00 7.03
C TYR A 112 -19.86 -3.51 7.14
N ARG A 113 -18.90 -2.78 7.70
CA ARG A 113 -18.92 -1.33 7.88
C ARG A 113 -17.66 -0.74 7.28
N LEU A 114 -17.79 0.40 6.63
CA LEU A 114 -16.65 1.12 6.06
C LEU A 114 -15.72 1.64 7.16
N VAL A 115 -14.44 1.52 6.90
CA VAL A 115 -13.38 1.90 7.82
C VAL A 115 -12.82 3.25 7.41
N PHE A 116 -12.74 4.18 8.36
CA PHE A 116 -12.01 5.43 8.18
C PHE A 116 -10.51 5.14 8.12
N GLN A 117 -9.87 5.67 7.09
CA GLN A 117 -8.45 5.50 6.80
C GLN A 117 -7.76 6.85 6.88
N ASP A 118 -6.75 6.95 7.74
CA ASP A 118 -5.94 8.16 7.87
C ASP A 118 -4.50 7.87 8.30
N GLU A 119 -3.60 8.80 7.99
CA GLU A 119 -2.24 8.83 8.52
C GLU A 119 -2.27 8.97 10.05
N ASP A 120 -1.31 8.35 10.74
CA ASP A 120 -1.05 8.63 12.14
C ASP A 120 0.03 9.70 12.28
N PRO A 121 -0.30 10.92 12.72
CA PRO A 121 0.66 12.02 12.80
C PRO A 121 1.75 11.76 13.85
N LYS A 122 1.55 10.80 14.77
CA LYS A 122 2.49 10.44 15.82
C LYS A 122 3.41 9.29 15.41
N ASP A 123 3.22 8.68 14.24
CA ASP A 123 4.04 7.57 13.79
C ASP A 123 5.29 8.04 13.03
N LEU A 124 6.36 7.25 13.17
CA LEU A 124 7.60 7.39 12.40
C LEU A 124 7.36 7.12 10.90
N TYR A 125 6.32 6.34 10.57
CA TYR A 125 5.91 6.02 9.20
C TYR A 125 4.97 7.07 8.59
N LYS A 126 5.42 8.33 8.53
CA LYS A 126 4.73 9.37 7.75
C LYS A 126 4.63 8.94 6.28
N GLY A 127 3.48 9.14 5.66
CA GLY A 127 3.21 8.83 4.26
C GLY A 127 2.38 7.57 4.01
N TYR A 128 1.81 6.94 5.05
CA TYR A 128 0.98 5.74 4.90
C TYR A 128 -0.36 5.84 5.63
N LEU A 129 -1.42 5.34 5.00
CA LEU A 129 -2.75 5.27 5.58
C LEU A 129 -2.86 4.10 6.56
N LYS A 130 -3.59 4.32 7.65
CA LYS A 130 -3.97 3.29 8.63
C LYS A 130 -5.47 3.31 8.88
N MET A 131 -5.99 2.16 9.26
CA MET A 131 -7.35 2.06 9.80
C MET A 131 -7.43 2.74 11.17
N LYS A 132 -8.51 3.49 11.43
CA LYS A 132 -8.69 4.23 12.69
C LYS A 132 -9.95 3.79 13.44
N HIS A 133 -11.10 3.98 12.82
CA HIS A 133 -12.43 3.68 13.35
C HIS A 133 -13.39 3.38 12.20
N TYR A 134 -14.66 3.06 12.47
CA TYR A 134 -15.65 3.03 11.39
C TYR A 134 -16.02 4.45 10.96
N LEU A 135 -16.39 4.66 9.69
CA LEU A 135 -16.76 6.00 9.20
C LEU A 135 -17.90 6.64 10.01
N ASN A 136 -18.85 5.82 10.49
CA ASN A 136 -20.05 6.28 11.19
C ASN A 136 -20.02 6.05 12.72
N GLU A 137 -18.91 5.53 13.26
CA GLU A 137 -18.75 5.22 14.70
C GLU A 137 -17.32 5.60 15.12
N PRO A 138 -17.00 6.90 15.25
CA PRO A 138 -15.65 7.37 15.56
C PRO A 138 -15.14 6.93 16.95
N GLU A 139 -16.04 6.58 17.87
CA GLU A 139 -15.73 6.02 19.18
C GLU A 139 -15.23 4.57 19.14
N PHE A 140 -15.48 3.86 18.03
CA PHE A 140 -14.99 2.51 17.85
C PHE A 140 -13.52 2.53 17.41
N GLU A 141 -12.60 2.24 18.32
CA GLU A 141 -11.19 2.08 17.98
C GLU A 141 -10.86 0.61 17.69
N PHE A 142 -10.14 0.36 16.59
CA PHE A 142 -9.57 -0.96 16.33
C PHE A 142 -8.46 -1.27 17.35
N LYS A 143 -8.83 -1.93 18.47
CA LYS A 143 -7.89 -2.37 19.51
C LYS A 143 -7.37 -3.78 19.18
N GLY A 144 -6.09 -3.91 18.83
CA GLY A 144 -5.47 -5.22 18.64
C GLY A 144 -4.25 -5.20 17.73
N ASP A 145 -3.14 -5.69 18.28
CA ASP A 145 -1.78 -5.73 17.74
C ASP A 145 -1.07 -4.38 17.60
N LYS A 146 0.21 -4.37 17.98
CA LYS A 146 1.17 -3.25 17.99
C LYS A 146 1.48 -2.67 16.58
N VAL A 147 0.62 -2.97 15.61
CA VAL A 147 0.58 -2.49 14.24
C VAL A 147 -0.94 -2.31 14.02
N ASN A 148 -1.57 -1.15 14.20
CA ASN A 148 -1.37 0.05 13.37
C ASN A 148 -1.05 -0.30 11.91
N LYS A 149 -1.69 -1.37 11.38
CA LYS A 149 -1.42 -1.94 10.06
C LYS A 149 -1.87 -0.97 8.99
N CYS A 150 -0.90 -0.56 8.18
CA CYS A 150 -1.15 0.28 7.05
C CYS A 150 -2.15 -0.39 6.09
N SER A 151 -3.05 0.39 5.50
CA SER A 151 -4.13 -0.09 4.63
C SER A 151 -3.61 -1.00 3.52
N TYR A 152 -2.44 -0.69 2.95
CA TYR A 152 -1.84 -1.47 1.86
C TYR A 152 -1.61 -2.96 2.20
N TYR A 153 -1.38 -3.31 3.48
CA TYR A 153 -1.26 -4.72 3.86
C TYR A 153 -2.56 -5.46 3.58
N PHE A 154 -3.70 -4.89 3.99
CA PHE A 154 -5.01 -5.49 3.76
C PHE A 154 -5.30 -5.64 2.27
N ILE A 155 -4.94 -4.64 1.46
CA ILE A 155 -5.11 -4.71 0.01
C ILE A 155 -4.30 -5.87 -0.58
N VAL A 156 -3.04 -6.03 -0.16
CA VAL A 156 -2.20 -7.16 -0.58
C VAL A 156 -2.79 -8.50 -0.16
N TYR A 157 -3.30 -8.62 1.06
CA TYR A 157 -3.96 -9.84 1.54
C TYR A 157 -5.22 -10.21 0.74
N GLY A 158 -5.90 -9.23 0.12
CA GLY A 158 -7.08 -9.48 -0.72
C GLY A 158 -6.75 -9.78 -2.18
N PHE A 159 -5.77 -9.08 -2.77
CA PHE A 159 -5.49 -9.14 -4.22
C PHE A 159 -4.23 -9.93 -4.60
N PHE A 160 -3.35 -10.24 -3.64
CA PHE A 160 -2.11 -11.00 -3.85
C PHE A 160 -1.95 -12.18 -2.88
N PRO A 161 -3.00 -12.99 -2.61
CA PRO A 161 -2.97 -13.99 -1.54
C PRO A 161 -1.88 -15.07 -1.72
N ALA A 162 -1.55 -15.42 -2.97
CA ALA A 162 -0.53 -16.44 -3.28
C ALA A 162 0.92 -16.04 -2.93
N LEU A 163 1.14 -14.78 -2.55
CA LEU A 163 2.48 -14.23 -2.33
C LEU A 163 2.75 -13.90 -0.85
N LEU A 164 1.81 -14.21 0.05
CA LEU A 164 1.89 -13.92 1.48
C LEU A 164 2.86 -14.84 2.25
N ASP A 165 3.06 -16.06 1.75
CA ASP A 165 3.95 -17.05 2.39
C ASP A 165 5.43 -16.80 2.08
N LYS A 166 5.70 -15.87 1.17
CA LYS A 166 7.06 -15.45 0.82
C LYS A 166 7.40 -14.22 1.66
N LYS A 167 8.59 -14.17 2.27
CA LYS A 167 9.09 -13.03 3.05
C LYS A 167 9.42 -11.82 2.15
N LEU A 168 8.44 -11.37 1.37
CA LEU A 168 8.48 -10.26 0.42
C LEU A 168 8.04 -8.97 1.10
N ASP A 169 8.56 -7.88 0.60
CA ASP A 169 8.12 -6.54 0.95
C ASP A 169 7.08 -6.04 -0.04
N ILE A 170 6.23 -5.13 0.45
CA ILE A 170 5.24 -4.42 -0.37
C ILE A 170 5.84 -3.10 -0.81
N HIS A 171 6.00 -2.93 -2.13
CA HIS A 171 6.48 -1.70 -2.75
C HIS A 171 5.30 -0.96 -3.40
N HIS A 172 5.22 0.35 -3.17
CA HIS A 172 4.32 1.23 -3.93
C HIS A 172 5.05 1.68 -5.19
N ILE A 173 4.55 1.33 -6.36
CA ILE A 173 5.21 1.53 -7.65
C ILE A 173 5.52 3.02 -7.89
N ASN A 174 4.55 3.90 -7.64
CA ASN A 174 4.74 5.35 -7.73
C ASN A 174 5.31 5.99 -6.43
N ASN A 175 5.65 5.18 -5.43
CA ASN A 175 6.07 5.57 -4.09
C ASN A 175 5.07 6.43 -3.28
N ASN A 176 3.83 6.57 -3.74
CA ASN A 176 2.76 7.25 -3.02
C ASN A 176 2.07 6.26 -2.06
N GLY A 177 2.43 6.33 -0.77
CA GLY A 177 1.83 5.49 0.27
C GLY A 177 0.37 5.84 0.63
N TYR A 178 -0.19 6.90 0.02
CA TYR A 178 -1.63 7.17 0.03
C TYR A 178 -2.36 6.54 -1.16
N ASP A 179 -1.68 5.97 -2.16
CA ASP A 179 -2.32 5.23 -3.26
C ASP A 179 -2.21 3.73 -2.99
N CYS A 180 -3.14 3.22 -2.18
CA CYS A 180 -3.16 1.81 -1.80
C CYS A 180 -3.84 0.89 -2.84
N ARG A 181 -4.16 1.37 -4.04
CA ARG A 181 -4.79 0.51 -5.05
C ARG A 181 -3.84 -0.63 -5.46
N PRO A 182 -4.35 -1.84 -5.74
CA PRO A 182 -3.50 -3.00 -6.07
C PRO A 182 -2.69 -2.79 -7.36
N ASP A 183 -3.14 -1.95 -8.30
CA ASP A 183 -2.40 -1.58 -9.50
C ASP A 183 -1.14 -0.74 -9.21
N ASN A 184 -1.06 -0.12 -8.04
CA ASN A 184 0.10 0.61 -7.55
C ASN A 184 0.95 -0.22 -6.56
N LEU A 185 0.62 -1.48 -6.31
CA LEU A 185 1.35 -2.33 -5.38
C LEU A 185 2.06 -3.47 -6.12
N ILE A 186 3.27 -3.77 -5.67
CA ILE A 186 4.04 -4.92 -6.15
C ILE A 186 4.82 -5.54 -5.00
N LEU A 187 5.05 -6.85 -5.07
CA LEU A 187 5.78 -7.60 -4.05
C LEU A 187 7.18 -7.91 -4.55
N LEU A 188 8.17 -7.56 -3.73
CA LEU A 188 9.59 -7.67 -4.07
C LEU A 188 10.34 -8.35 -2.92
N GLU A 189 11.42 -9.06 -3.20
CA GLU A 189 12.36 -9.42 -2.14
C GLU A 189 13.00 -8.15 -1.55
N PRO A 190 13.43 -8.13 -0.28
CA PRO A 190 13.96 -6.91 0.33
C PRO A 190 15.14 -6.29 -0.43
N ARG A 191 16.02 -7.10 -1.03
CA ARG A 191 17.13 -6.60 -1.85
C ARG A 191 16.63 -5.94 -3.13
N GLU A 192 15.62 -6.50 -3.76
CA GLU A 192 14.97 -5.94 -4.96
C GLU A 192 14.22 -4.65 -4.63
N HIS A 193 13.57 -4.61 -3.46
CA HIS A 193 12.93 -3.42 -2.93
C HIS A 193 13.93 -2.29 -2.67
N SER A 194 15.09 -2.60 -2.08
CA SER A 194 16.20 -1.65 -1.95
C SER A 194 16.69 -1.14 -3.30
N LYS A 195 16.78 -2.01 -4.33
CA LYS A 195 17.16 -1.60 -5.70
C LYS A 195 16.13 -0.67 -6.32
N ALA A 196 14.84 -0.96 -6.20
CA ALA A 196 13.75 -0.09 -6.66
C ALA A 196 13.80 1.29 -5.99
N HIS A 197 14.13 1.35 -4.69
CA HIS A 197 14.33 2.62 -3.98
C HIS A 197 15.72 3.24 -4.18
N GLY A 198 16.68 2.47 -4.70
CA GLY A 198 18.13 2.74 -4.73
C GLY A 198 18.67 3.36 -3.45
N PHE A 199 18.17 2.86 -2.33
CA PHE A 199 18.76 2.95 -0.99
C PHE A 199 18.31 1.71 -0.22
N PHE A 200 19.10 1.29 0.77
CA PHE A 200 18.73 0.13 1.58
C PHE A 200 17.48 0.38 2.43
N VAL A 201 16.44 -0.42 2.23
CA VAL A 201 15.25 -0.43 3.08
C VAL A 201 15.52 -1.19 4.39
N PHE A 202 14.73 -0.93 5.43
CA PHE A 202 14.95 -1.49 6.77
C PHE A 202 14.97 -3.03 6.80
N SER A 203 14.07 -3.66 6.06
CA SER A 203 13.97 -5.12 5.89
C SER A 203 15.23 -5.74 5.30
N ASP A 204 15.93 -5.04 4.41
CA ASP A 204 17.18 -5.48 3.80
C ASP A 204 18.39 -5.22 4.71
N LYS A 205 18.41 -4.06 5.39
CA LYS A 205 19.46 -3.73 6.38
C LYS A 205 19.56 -4.80 7.47
N ASN A 206 18.43 -5.28 7.97
CA ASN A 206 18.41 -6.29 9.03
C ASN A 206 18.82 -7.69 8.55
N ARG A 207 18.81 -7.97 7.24
CA ARG A 207 19.29 -9.24 6.67
C ARG A 207 20.80 -9.25 6.41
N ASN A 208 21.43 -8.07 6.30
CA ASN A 208 22.87 -7.92 6.11
C ASN A 208 23.68 -7.89 7.42
N ILE A 209 23.04 -8.02 8.59
CA ILE A 209 23.72 -8.17 9.88
C ILE A 209 24.12 -9.65 10.15
N GLU A 210 23.65 -10.59 9.31
CA GLU A 210 23.94 -12.03 9.46
C GLU A 210 24.94 -12.59 8.44
N LYS A 211 25.76 -11.76 7.77
CA LYS A 211 26.83 -12.24 6.89
C LYS A 211 28.17 -11.57 7.15
#